data_AF-A0A6L9EVM8-F1
#
_entry.id   AF-A0A6L9EVM8-F1
#
_cell.length_a   1.000
_cell.length_b   1.000
_cell.length_c   1.000
_cell.angle_alpha   90.00
_cell.angle_beta   90.00
_cell.angle_gamma   90.00
#
_symmetry.space_group_name_H-M   'P 1'
#
loop_
_entity.id
_entity.type
_entity.pdbx_description
1 polymer ?
#
loop_
_entity_poly.entity_id
_entity_poly.type
_entity_poly.pdbx_seq_one_letter_code
_entity_poly.pdbx_strand_id
1 'polypeptide(L)'
;MNLSNQKSQTNVINENKSYKYFKPLLYIIVITQLFLTLFTLTSCSSSDDDADFIAEDPAPEIKVPEINLINGSKDVFPGVVGGSSESILNHTIKADIPEGLVSLKISRVRDGVVTEYVTVSEGHPEYTEGMQSFTYQLDYILKEEDVDTKLFFRAEVLDEKGNTEFLDFAEANVKLPMIKASLALQASKNGIYNNFSPYYLYIKGNNIEAIPMPEATKEENDKDIAAILSFNDDSQYYIASPTDIDEIALTDGLLEISKTKFKKDDVFENGLDVDYNVLDTHEIEANFGALTFDEVDERVNNLKKDARFYFTTQDNRIAILQVKKIEPLGGNTIIAFDIFITQ
;
A
#
# COMPACT_ATOMS: atom_id res chain seq x y z
N MET A 1 -9.19 14.75 72.36
CA MET A 1 -9.63 13.35 72.27
C MET A 1 -9.26 12.85 70.88
N ASN A 2 -8.08 12.25 70.73
CA ASN A 2 -7.81 10.80 70.74
C ASN A 2 -8.37 10.02 69.52
N LEU A 3 -7.49 9.88 68.53
CA LEU A 3 -7.01 8.65 67.86
C LEU A 3 -7.99 7.54 67.46
N SER A 4 -7.98 7.24 66.15
CA SER A 4 -8.04 5.91 65.49
C SER A 4 -8.37 6.19 64.01
N ASN A 5 -7.49 6.17 63.00
CA ASN A 5 -6.39 5.29 62.62
C ASN A 5 -6.82 3.84 62.38
N GLN A 6 -7.30 3.52 61.17
CA GLN A 6 -7.22 2.17 60.61
C GLN A 6 -6.90 2.22 59.11
N LYS A 7 -5.62 1.93 58.83
CA LYS A 7 -5.17 1.31 57.58
C LYS A 7 -5.83 -0.07 57.45
N SER A 8 -6.22 -0.44 56.24
CA SER A 8 -6.25 -1.85 55.84
C SER A 8 -5.45 -1.99 54.55
N GLN A 9 -4.27 -2.61 54.70
CA GLN A 9 -3.50 -3.24 53.64
C GLN A 9 -3.86 -4.73 53.59
N THR A 10 -3.28 -5.42 52.60
CA THR A 10 -3.23 -6.88 52.33
C THR A 10 -4.46 -7.44 51.60
N ASN A 11 -4.35 -8.19 50.49
CA ASN A 11 -3.30 -9.14 50.12
C ASN A 11 -2.95 -9.14 48.63
N VAL A 12 -1.64 -9.29 48.40
CA VAL A 12 -0.98 -9.81 47.20
C VAL A 12 -1.40 -11.27 47.01
N ILE A 13 -1.84 -11.63 45.80
CA ILE A 13 -1.72 -13.00 45.30
C ILE A 13 -0.94 -12.95 43.99
N ASN A 14 0.33 -13.37 44.10
CA ASN A 14 1.16 -13.82 43.00
C ASN A 14 0.51 -15.05 42.37
N GLU A 15 0.20 -15.01 41.08
CA GLU A 15 0.23 -16.21 40.25
C GLU A 15 1.33 -16.07 39.20
N ASN A 16 2.49 -16.62 39.58
CA ASN A 16 3.49 -17.13 38.65
C ASN A 16 2.84 -18.16 37.71
N LYS A 17 2.83 -17.88 36.40
CA LYS A 17 2.88 -18.94 35.39
C LYS A 17 3.96 -18.63 34.36
N SER A 18 5.15 -19.07 34.73
CA SER A 18 6.22 -19.45 33.81
C SER A 18 5.78 -20.65 32.97
N TYR A 19 5.79 -20.49 31.65
CA TYR A 19 5.96 -21.58 30.68
C TYR A 19 6.97 -21.07 29.64
N LYS A 20 8.25 -21.38 29.84
CA LYS A 20 8.97 -22.46 29.15
C LYS A 20 8.97 -22.32 27.62
N TYR A 21 10.13 -21.88 27.13
CA TYR A 21 10.78 -22.26 25.87
C TYR A 21 10.10 -23.38 25.08
N PHE A 22 9.76 -23.10 23.82
CA PHE A 22 9.75 -24.12 22.78
C PHE A 22 10.10 -23.48 21.42
N LYS A 23 11.41 -23.46 21.09
CA LYS A 23 11.90 -23.41 19.71
C LYS A 23 11.94 -24.84 19.18
N PRO A 24 11.27 -25.09 18.05
CA PRO A 24 11.81 -25.94 16.99
C PRO A 24 11.61 -25.18 15.65
N LEU A 25 12.44 -25.23 14.61
CA LEU A 25 13.29 -26.30 14.16
C LEU A 25 14.23 -25.66 13.11
N LEU A 26 15.46 -25.33 13.52
CA LEU A 26 16.53 -24.93 12.62
C LEU A 26 17.16 -26.23 12.09
N TYR A 27 16.50 -26.86 11.11
CA TYR A 27 16.86 -28.20 10.61
C TYR A 27 16.43 -28.43 9.15
N ILE A 28 16.72 -27.49 8.25
CA ILE A 28 16.66 -27.73 6.79
C ILE A 28 17.85 -27.03 6.10
N ILE A 29 19.09 -27.34 6.51
CA ILE A 29 20.30 -26.91 5.76
C ILE A 29 21.33 -28.05 5.59
N VAL A 30 21.12 -29.25 6.18
CA VAL A 30 22.19 -30.29 6.23
C VAL A 30 21.94 -31.51 5.31
N ILE A 31 20.82 -31.58 4.57
CA ILE A 31 20.48 -32.78 3.76
C ILE A 31 20.80 -32.65 2.26
N THR A 32 21.17 -31.47 1.74
CA THR A 32 21.40 -31.27 0.30
C THR A 32 22.86 -31.36 -0.17
N GLN A 33 23.83 -31.68 0.71
CA GLN A 33 25.24 -31.85 0.32
C GLN A 33 25.73 -33.30 0.20
N LEU A 34 24.85 -34.32 0.27
CA LEU A 34 25.26 -35.73 0.18
C LEU A 34 25.03 -36.42 -1.17
N PHE A 35 24.78 -35.67 -2.25
CA PHE A 35 24.56 -36.23 -3.59
C PHE A 35 25.63 -35.86 -4.64
N LEU A 36 26.73 -35.20 -4.24
CA LEU A 36 27.72 -34.69 -5.18
C LEU A 36 29.14 -35.25 -4.97
N THR A 37 29.30 -36.55 -4.65
CA THR A 37 30.65 -37.18 -4.64
C THR A 37 30.70 -38.66 -5.04
N LEU A 38 29.74 -39.18 -5.81
CA LEU A 38 29.74 -40.60 -6.22
C LEU A 38 29.80 -40.87 -7.73
N PHE A 39 30.49 -40.01 -8.48
CA PHE A 39 30.90 -40.31 -9.86
C PHE A 39 32.35 -39.91 -10.13
N THR A 40 33.27 -40.39 -9.28
CA THR A 40 34.67 -40.53 -9.72
C THR A 40 35.18 -41.90 -9.32
N LEU A 41 35.92 -42.50 -10.25
CA LEU A 41 36.70 -43.74 -10.15
C LEU A 41 36.03 -45.03 -10.61
N THR A 42 35.93 -45.16 -11.94
CA THR A 42 36.26 -46.42 -12.61
C THR A 42 37.38 -46.15 -13.61
N SER A 43 38.61 -46.51 -13.22
CA SER A 43 39.77 -46.68 -14.09
C SER A 43 40.01 -48.19 -14.27
N CYS A 44 40.13 -48.61 -15.52
CA CYS A 44 40.86 -49.77 -16.06
C CYS A 44 40.40 -49.83 -17.54
N SER A 45 41.24 -49.77 -18.56
CA SER A 45 42.46 -50.56 -18.76
C SER A 45 43.24 -49.95 -19.92
N SER A 46 44.56 -49.98 -19.79
CA SER A 46 45.54 -49.78 -20.85
C SER A 46 45.36 -50.80 -21.99
N SER A 47 45.30 -50.31 -23.21
CA SER A 47 45.82 -51.01 -24.39
C SER A 47 46.18 -49.95 -25.42
N ASP A 48 47.47 -49.92 -25.73
CA ASP A 48 48.07 -49.18 -26.83
C ASP A 48 47.28 -49.40 -28.12
N ASP A 49 46.87 -48.30 -28.75
CA ASP A 49 46.80 -48.15 -30.20
C ASP A 49 46.80 -46.65 -30.48
N ASP A 50 47.91 -46.18 -31.04
CA ASP A 50 48.08 -44.83 -31.58
C ASP A 50 47.09 -44.63 -32.75
N ALA A 51 45.88 -44.21 -32.44
CA ALA A 51 45.00 -43.57 -33.38
C ALA A 51 45.13 -42.06 -33.17
N ASP A 52 45.62 -41.36 -34.19
CA ASP A 52 45.52 -39.91 -34.30
C ASP A 52 44.05 -39.50 -34.05
N PHE A 53 43.75 -39.06 -32.83
CA PHE A 53 42.52 -38.35 -32.52
C PHE A 53 42.63 -37.01 -33.24
N ILE A 54 42.06 -36.93 -34.44
CA ILE A 54 41.63 -35.67 -35.01
C ILE A 54 40.64 -35.11 -33.98
N ALA A 55 41.06 -34.11 -33.21
CA ALA A 55 40.14 -33.34 -32.39
C ALA A 55 39.06 -32.82 -33.34
N GLU A 56 37.83 -33.33 -33.20
CA GLU A 56 36.69 -32.73 -33.87
C GLU A 56 36.66 -31.27 -33.45
N ASP A 57 36.71 -30.36 -34.44
CA ASP A 57 36.52 -28.94 -34.22
C ASP A 57 35.26 -28.77 -33.36
N PRO A 58 35.31 -28.07 -32.22
CA PRO A 58 34.13 -27.91 -31.39
C PRO A 58 33.01 -27.33 -32.26
N ALA A 59 31.85 -27.99 -32.24
CA ALA A 59 30.68 -27.54 -32.98
C ALA A 59 30.48 -26.03 -32.72
N PRO A 60 30.19 -25.23 -33.75
CA PRO A 60 30.07 -23.79 -33.59
C PRO A 60 29.08 -23.47 -32.47
N GLU A 61 29.50 -22.65 -31.52
CA GLU A 61 28.69 -22.24 -30.38
C GLU A 61 27.44 -21.53 -30.91
N ILE A 62 26.27 -22.12 -30.66
CA ILE A 62 24.98 -21.53 -31.06
C ILE A 62 24.74 -20.33 -30.15
N LYS A 63 24.85 -19.13 -30.71
CA LYS A 63 24.54 -17.89 -30.00
C LYS A 63 23.03 -17.64 -30.08
N VAL A 64 22.35 -17.83 -28.96
CA VAL A 64 20.92 -17.54 -28.81
C VAL A 64 20.72 -16.05 -28.46
N PRO A 65 19.55 -15.46 -28.78
CA PRO A 65 19.24 -14.11 -28.35
C PRO A 65 19.12 -14.02 -26.82
N GLU A 66 19.39 -12.84 -26.29
CA GLU A 66 19.30 -12.54 -24.85
C GLU A 66 18.52 -11.22 -24.65
N ILE A 67 17.63 -11.17 -23.66
CA ILE A 67 16.90 -9.95 -23.29
C ILE A 67 17.21 -9.59 -21.85
N ASN A 68 17.69 -8.37 -21.62
CA ASN A 68 18.05 -7.86 -20.30
C ASN A 68 17.32 -6.57 -19.96
N LEU A 69 17.00 -6.39 -18.68
CA LEU A 69 16.53 -5.12 -18.14
C LEU A 69 17.74 -4.20 -17.90
N ILE A 70 17.72 -3.03 -18.52
CA ILE A 70 18.78 -2.00 -18.39
C ILE A 70 18.41 -0.96 -17.33
N ASN A 71 17.14 -0.63 -17.22
CA ASN A 71 16.60 0.30 -16.22
C ASN A 71 15.23 -0.20 -15.73
N GLY A 72 14.93 0.12 -14.47
CA GLY A 72 13.79 -0.37 -13.71
C GLY A 72 14.20 -1.43 -12.70
N SER A 73 13.23 -1.91 -11.93
CA SER A 73 13.43 -3.03 -11.01
C SER A 73 12.70 -4.27 -11.52
N LYS A 74 13.14 -5.44 -11.04
CA LYS A 74 12.35 -6.68 -11.11
C LYS A 74 11.33 -6.76 -9.97
N ASP A 75 11.42 -5.87 -9.01
CA ASP A 75 10.43 -5.76 -7.93
C ASP A 75 9.09 -5.27 -8.48
N VAL A 76 8.01 -5.63 -7.78
CA VAL A 76 6.66 -5.16 -8.11
C VAL A 76 6.57 -3.66 -7.83
N PHE A 77 6.26 -2.89 -8.87
CA PHE A 77 6.09 -1.45 -8.77
C PHE A 77 4.77 -1.10 -8.07
N PRO A 78 4.78 -0.33 -6.97
CA PRO A 78 3.56 0.17 -6.34
C PRO A 78 3.01 1.34 -7.17
N GLY A 79 2.06 1.05 -8.05
CA GLY A 79 1.49 2.03 -8.97
C GLY A 79 0.18 2.63 -8.47
N VAL A 80 -0.06 3.91 -8.76
CA VAL A 80 -1.33 4.59 -8.50
C VAL A 80 -1.81 5.30 -9.75
N VAL A 81 -3.10 5.23 -10.06
CA VAL A 81 -3.69 5.86 -11.25
C VAL A 81 -3.79 7.39 -11.08
N GLY A 82 -3.55 8.15 -12.17
CA GLY A 82 -3.89 9.58 -12.25
C GLY A 82 -2.85 10.57 -11.68
N GLY A 83 -1.69 10.06 -11.27
CA GLY A 83 -0.56 10.80 -10.72
C GLY A 83 0.63 11.00 -11.67
N SER A 84 1.75 11.42 -11.07
CA SER A 84 3.00 11.75 -11.75
C SER A 84 3.87 10.49 -11.98
N SER A 85 5.08 10.41 -11.42
CA SER A 85 6.00 9.27 -11.58
C SER A 85 5.41 7.93 -11.13
N GLU A 86 4.47 7.94 -10.20
CA GLU A 86 3.79 6.73 -9.67
C GLU A 86 2.71 6.17 -10.60
N SER A 87 2.40 6.88 -11.68
CA SER A 87 1.44 6.46 -12.70
C SER A 87 2.09 6.01 -13.98
N ILE A 88 3.42 5.96 -14.04
CA ILE A 88 4.16 5.63 -15.25
C ILE A 88 5.13 4.51 -14.97
N LEU A 89 4.97 3.39 -15.67
CA LEU A 89 5.98 2.35 -15.73
C LEU A 89 7.04 2.79 -16.76
N ASN A 90 8.17 3.27 -16.26
CA ASN A 90 9.33 3.64 -17.05
C ASN A 90 10.41 2.55 -16.91
N HIS A 91 10.53 1.69 -17.92
CA HIS A 91 11.48 0.57 -17.92
C HIS A 91 12.20 0.50 -19.26
N THR A 92 13.48 0.13 -19.23
CA THR A 92 14.27 -0.04 -20.46
C THR A 92 14.74 -1.47 -20.55
N ILE A 93 14.45 -2.13 -21.68
CA ILE A 93 15.03 -3.43 -22.00
C ILE A 93 16.01 -3.31 -23.16
N LYS A 94 16.97 -4.21 -23.21
CA LYS A 94 17.88 -4.38 -24.34
C LYS A 94 17.91 -5.85 -24.74
N ALA A 95 17.63 -6.09 -26.01
CA ALA A 95 17.79 -7.39 -26.64
C ALA A 95 19.12 -7.40 -27.39
N ASP A 96 19.94 -8.42 -27.14
CA ASP A 96 21.14 -8.73 -27.91
C ASP A 96 20.81 -9.96 -28.77
N ILE A 97 20.86 -9.80 -30.09
CA ILE A 97 20.40 -10.76 -31.10
C ILE A 97 21.54 -11.09 -32.08
N PRO A 98 22.52 -11.92 -31.71
CA PRO A 98 23.75 -12.11 -32.49
C PRO A 98 23.51 -12.52 -33.96
N GLU A 99 22.44 -13.28 -34.20
CA GLU A 99 22.06 -13.81 -35.51
C GLU A 99 21.14 -12.88 -36.32
N GLY A 100 20.84 -11.68 -35.82
CA GLY A 100 19.96 -10.70 -36.49
C GLY A 100 18.51 -10.76 -36.02
N LEU A 101 17.91 -9.59 -35.80
CA LEU A 101 16.52 -9.42 -35.35
C LEU A 101 15.52 -9.71 -36.47
N VAL A 102 14.59 -10.63 -36.23
CA VAL A 102 13.36 -10.78 -37.04
C VAL A 102 12.23 -9.98 -36.42
N SER A 103 12.02 -10.12 -35.11
CA SER A 103 11.04 -9.31 -34.39
C SER A 103 11.36 -9.16 -32.91
N LEU A 104 10.98 -8.00 -32.36
CA LEU A 104 10.82 -7.79 -30.92
C LEU A 104 9.36 -7.42 -30.66
N LYS A 105 8.67 -8.22 -29.87
CA LYS A 105 7.28 -8.01 -29.48
C LYS A 105 7.21 -7.69 -27.99
N ILE A 106 6.54 -6.60 -27.64
CA ILE A 106 6.19 -6.27 -26.27
C ILE A 106 4.69 -6.45 -26.12
N SER A 107 4.28 -7.24 -25.14
CA SER A 107 2.88 -7.50 -24.83
C SER A 107 2.56 -7.08 -23.40
N ARG A 108 1.41 -6.45 -23.20
CA ARG A 108 0.82 -6.22 -21.87
C ARG A 108 0.08 -7.47 -21.45
N VAL A 109 0.40 -7.99 -20.27
CA VAL A 109 -0.30 -9.12 -19.64
C VAL A 109 -1.10 -8.61 -18.45
N ARG A 110 -2.41 -8.79 -18.51
CA ARG A 110 -3.34 -8.40 -17.43
C ARG A 110 -4.20 -9.60 -17.04
N ASP A 111 -4.05 -10.08 -15.83
CA ASP A 111 -4.73 -11.29 -15.32
C ASP A 111 -4.58 -12.50 -16.26
N GLY A 112 -3.41 -12.64 -16.87
CA GLY A 112 -3.09 -13.69 -17.84
C GLY A 112 -3.59 -13.43 -19.27
N VAL A 113 -4.36 -12.37 -19.51
CA VAL A 113 -4.76 -11.95 -20.86
C VAL A 113 -3.61 -11.18 -21.51
N VAL A 114 -3.09 -11.72 -22.61
CA VAL A 114 -1.99 -11.12 -23.37
C VAL A 114 -2.54 -10.22 -24.47
N THR A 115 -2.12 -8.97 -24.47
CA THR A 115 -2.46 -7.98 -25.51
C THR A 115 -1.19 -7.38 -26.08
N GLU A 116 -1.09 -7.27 -27.40
CA GLU A 116 0.09 -6.68 -28.04
C GLU A 116 0.17 -5.18 -27.72
N TYR A 117 1.35 -4.72 -27.32
CA TYR A 117 1.63 -3.31 -27.02
C TYR A 117 2.43 -2.67 -28.15
N VAL A 118 3.53 -3.30 -28.56
CA VAL A 118 4.31 -2.90 -29.74
C VAL A 118 4.96 -4.12 -30.38
N THR A 119 5.16 -4.04 -31.69
CA THR A 119 5.97 -5.00 -32.45
C THR A 119 6.96 -4.22 -33.31
N VAL A 120 8.24 -4.52 -33.16
CA VAL A 120 9.34 -4.02 -33.99
C VAL A 120 9.76 -5.15 -34.92
N SER A 121 9.49 -5.00 -36.21
CA SER A 121 9.82 -5.95 -37.27
C SER A 121 10.00 -5.20 -38.59
N GLU A 122 10.19 -5.92 -39.70
CA GLU A 122 10.23 -5.32 -41.04
C GLU A 122 9.07 -4.33 -41.26
N GLY A 123 9.41 -3.11 -41.68
CA GLY A 123 8.46 -2.01 -41.87
C GLY A 123 8.29 -1.07 -40.66
N HIS A 124 8.78 -1.42 -39.47
CA HIS A 124 8.82 -0.51 -38.33
C HIS A 124 9.92 0.57 -38.55
N PRO A 125 9.70 1.86 -38.21
CA PRO A 125 10.67 2.94 -38.48
C PRO A 125 12.05 2.73 -37.84
N GLU A 126 12.09 2.01 -36.72
CA GLU A 126 13.31 1.73 -35.96
C GLU A 126 13.95 0.39 -36.32
N TYR A 127 13.32 -0.40 -37.21
CA TYR A 127 13.87 -1.68 -37.65
C TYR A 127 14.93 -1.48 -38.72
N THR A 128 16.01 -2.25 -38.64
CA THR A 128 17.03 -2.36 -39.68
C THR A 128 17.40 -3.84 -39.85
N GLU A 129 17.48 -4.31 -41.09
CA GLU A 129 17.84 -5.69 -41.41
C GLU A 129 19.22 -6.05 -40.84
N GLY A 130 19.36 -7.27 -40.29
CA GLY A 130 20.59 -7.74 -39.67
C GLY A 130 20.96 -7.04 -38.35
N MET A 131 20.03 -6.32 -37.72
CA MET A 131 20.25 -5.67 -36.43
C MET A 131 20.59 -6.69 -35.34
N GLN A 132 21.73 -6.51 -34.68
CA GLN A 132 22.23 -7.42 -33.65
C GLN A 132 21.92 -7.00 -32.21
N SER A 133 21.34 -5.81 -32.03
CA SER A 133 20.96 -5.31 -30.71
C SER A 133 19.87 -4.27 -30.86
N PHE A 134 18.86 -4.30 -29.98
CA PHE A 134 17.79 -3.31 -29.95
C PHE A 134 17.46 -2.93 -28.51
N THR A 135 17.25 -1.64 -28.26
CA THR A 135 16.87 -1.13 -26.94
C THR A 135 15.48 -0.52 -27.04
N TYR A 136 14.58 -0.95 -26.15
CA TYR A 136 13.21 -0.46 -26.10
C TYR A 136 12.95 0.21 -24.75
N GLN A 137 12.34 1.41 -24.82
CA GLN A 137 11.87 2.15 -23.66
C GLN A 137 10.36 1.96 -23.53
N LEU A 138 9.93 1.33 -22.44
CA LEU A 138 8.53 1.28 -22.04
C LEU A 138 8.20 2.56 -21.25
N ASP A 139 7.21 3.30 -21.72
CA ASP A 139 6.59 4.43 -21.01
C ASP A 139 5.07 4.19 -20.96
N TYR A 140 4.64 3.33 -20.03
CA TYR A 140 3.22 2.96 -19.90
C TYR A 140 2.54 3.76 -18.81
N ILE A 141 1.45 4.46 -19.16
CA ILE A 141 0.60 5.18 -18.21
C ILE A 141 -0.45 4.22 -17.64
N LEU A 142 -0.45 4.05 -16.32
CA LEU A 142 -1.41 3.22 -15.58
C LEU A 142 -2.84 3.76 -15.73
N LYS A 143 -3.79 2.84 -15.88
CA LYS A 143 -5.21 3.14 -16.10
C LYS A 143 -6.08 2.52 -15.02
N GLU A 144 -7.30 3.02 -14.86
CA GLU A 144 -8.29 2.44 -13.93
C GLU A 144 -8.53 0.94 -14.21
N GLU A 145 -8.47 0.53 -15.49
CA GLU A 145 -8.64 -0.86 -15.89
C GLU A 145 -7.47 -1.79 -15.51
N ASP A 146 -6.39 -1.25 -14.95
CA ASP A 146 -5.24 -2.00 -14.46
C ASP A 146 -5.31 -2.26 -12.94
N VAL A 147 -6.24 -1.59 -12.23
CA VAL A 147 -6.37 -1.64 -10.76
C VAL A 147 -6.71 -3.04 -10.27
N ASP A 148 -6.05 -3.48 -9.20
CA ASP A 148 -6.22 -4.80 -8.57
C ASP A 148 -6.06 -5.99 -9.54
N THR A 149 -5.37 -5.77 -10.66
CA THR A 149 -5.03 -6.82 -11.64
C THR A 149 -3.57 -7.22 -11.51
N LYS A 150 -3.25 -8.44 -11.95
CA LYS A 150 -1.85 -8.83 -12.17
C LYS A 150 -1.36 -8.23 -13.49
N LEU A 151 -0.77 -7.04 -13.42
CA LEU A 151 -0.20 -6.31 -14.56
C LEU A 151 1.32 -6.54 -14.65
N PHE A 152 1.79 -6.95 -15.84
CA PHE A 152 3.20 -6.91 -16.22
C PHE A 152 3.35 -6.85 -17.75
N PHE A 153 4.57 -6.65 -18.22
CA PHE A 153 4.90 -6.67 -19.65
C PHE A 153 5.80 -7.85 -19.97
N ARG A 154 5.59 -8.43 -21.15
CA ARG A 154 6.42 -9.51 -21.69
C ARG A 154 7.10 -9.05 -22.97
N ALA A 155 8.42 -9.10 -22.98
CA ALA A 155 9.21 -9.00 -24.19
C ALA A 155 9.44 -10.40 -24.77
N GLU A 156 9.32 -10.51 -26.09
CA GLU A 156 9.63 -11.71 -26.87
C GLU A 156 10.50 -11.27 -28.05
N VAL A 157 11.66 -11.89 -28.21
CA VAL A 157 12.54 -11.65 -29.36
C VAL A 157 12.66 -12.90 -30.20
N LEU A 158 12.65 -12.73 -31.52
CA LEU A 158 12.85 -13.79 -32.52
C LEU A 158 14.03 -13.39 -33.41
N ASP A 159 14.96 -14.32 -33.61
CA ASP A 159 16.10 -14.13 -34.50
C ASP A 159 15.93 -14.81 -35.88
N GLU A 160 16.86 -14.56 -36.81
CA GLU A 160 16.83 -15.13 -38.16
C GLU A 160 17.02 -16.66 -38.20
N LYS A 161 17.50 -17.27 -37.12
CA LYS A 161 17.62 -18.73 -36.97
C LYS A 161 16.37 -19.36 -36.38
N GLY A 162 15.38 -18.56 -35.99
CA GLY A 162 14.15 -19.02 -35.34
C GLY A 162 14.30 -19.28 -33.85
N ASN A 163 15.39 -18.83 -33.22
CA ASN A 163 15.53 -18.87 -31.77
C ASN A 163 14.67 -17.77 -31.14
N THR A 164 14.12 -18.06 -29.96
CA THR A 164 13.28 -17.13 -29.21
C THR A 164 13.76 -17.00 -27.78
N GLU A 165 13.60 -15.80 -27.23
CA GLU A 165 13.85 -15.52 -25.80
C GLU A 165 12.75 -14.61 -25.26
N PHE A 166 12.46 -14.74 -23.96
CA PHE A 166 11.39 -14.01 -23.29
C PHE A 166 11.86 -13.34 -22.01
N LEU A 167 11.34 -12.16 -21.73
CA LEU A 167 11.54 -11.47 -20.45
C LEU A 167 10.21 -10.90 -19.95
N ASP A 168 9.76 -11.34 -18.78
CA ASP A 168 8.71 -10.68 -18.02
C ASP A 168 9.33 -9.53 -17.20
N PHE A 169 8.76 -8.33 -17.30
CA PHE A 169 9.27 -7.12 -16.67
C PHE A 169 8.14 -6.12 -16.35
N ALA A 170 8.48 -5.06 -15.61
CA ALA A 170 7.55 -3.99 -15.23
C ALA A 170 6.26 -4.52 -14.57
N GLU A 171 6.40 -5.46 -13.64
CA GLU A 171 5.28 -5.93 -12.83
C GLU A 171 4.81 -4.81 -11.90
N ALA A 172 3.50 -4.62 -11.79
CA ALA A 172 2.93 -3.53 -11.01
C ALA A 172 1.71 -3.99 -10.20
N ASN A 173 1.62 -3.47 -8.97
CA ASN A 173 0.41 -3.53 -8.15
C ASN A 173 -0.25 -2.15 -8.21
N VAL A 174 -1.37 -2.06 -8.92
CA VAL A 174 -2.01 -0.78 -9.27
C VAL A 174 -3.20 -0.52 -8.36
N LYS A 175 -3.25 0.68 -7.76
CA LYS A 175 -4.35 1.16 -6.93
C LYS A 175 -4.98 2.43 -7.51
N LEU A 176 -6.21 2.70 -7.10
CA LEU A 176 -6.83 4.00 -7.31
C LEU A 176 -6.23 5.03 -6.34
N PRO A 177 -6.22 6.32 -6.73
CA PRO A 177 -5.87 7.39 -5.81
C PRO A 177 -6.92 7.49 -4.70
N MET A 178 -6.55 7.98 -3.53
CA MET A 178 -7.48 8.26 -2.44
C MET A 178 -8.44 9.40 -2.81
N ILE A 179 -9.66 9.34 -2.27
CA ILE A 179 -10.62 10.45 -2.30
C ILE A 179 -10.18 11.49 -1.26
N LYS A 180 -10.04 12.75 -1.65
CA LYS A 180 -9.75 13.87 -0.74
C LYS A 180 -11.00 14.72 -0.47
N ALA A 181 -11.22 15.07 0.78
CA ALA A 181 -12.10 16.17 1.18
C ALA A 181 -11.40 17.12 2.16
N SER A 182 -11.61 18.42 1.98
CA SER A 182 -11.15 19.46 2.90
C SER A 182 -12.37 20.10 3.54
N LEU A 183 -12.47 20.01 4.87
CA LEU A 183 -13.63 20.46 5.64
C LEU A 183 -13.20 21.58 6.58
N ALA A 184 -14.01 22.63 6.71
CA ALA A 184 -13.80 23.72 7.66
C ALA A 184 -15.05 23.91 8.51
N LEU A 185 -14.91 23.68 9.82
CA LEU A 185 -16.01 23.61 10.77
C LEU A 185 -15.89 24.74 11.78
N GLN A 186 -17.01 25.34 12.16
CA GLN A 186 -17.05 26.49 13.06
C GLN A 186 -17.65 26.09 14.40
N ALA A 187 -16.87 26.29 15.47
CA ALA A 187 -17.26 26.08 16.85
C ALA A 187 -17.46 27.43 17.54
N SER A 188 -18.65 27.72 18.08
CA SER A 188 -18.87 28.97 18.84
C SER A 188 -18.64 28.78 20.34
N LYS A 189 -17.88 29.68 20.97
CA LYS A 189 -17.73 29.70 22.43
C LYS A 189 -18.54 30.87 23.00
N ASN A 190 -19.84 30.68 23.22
CA ASN A 190 -20.63 31.68 23.93
C ASN A 190 -20.47 31.48 25.45
N GLY A 191 -19.93 32.50 26.12
CA GLY A 191 -19.38 32.43 27.49
C GLY A 191 -20.33 32.13 28.67
N ILE A 192 -21.48 31.48 28.45
CA ILE A 192 -22.37 30.99 29.51
C ILE A 192 -22.92 29.58 29.19
N TYR A 193 -22.91 29.17 27.92
CA TYR A 193 -23.17 27.82 27.44
C TYR A 193 -22.26 27.57 26.24
N ASN A 194 -21.40 26.56 26.29
CA ASN A 194 -20.58 26.16 25.14
C ASN A 194 -21.52 25.71 24.00
N ASN A 195 -21.97 26.65 23.14
CA ASN A 195 -22.73 26.35 21.93
C ASN A 195 -21.79 25.84 20.85
N PHE A 196 -21.09 24.74 21.14
CA PHE A 196 -20.54 23.91 20.08
C PHE A 196 -21.74 23.26 19.40
N SER A 197 -21.99 23.60 18.13
CA SER A 197 -22.91 22.79 17.32
C SER A 197 -22.11 21.57 16.85
N PRO A 198 -22.39 20.37 17.39
CA PRO A 198 -21.74 19.14 16.98
C PRO A 198 -21.89 18.94 15.47
N TYR A 199 -20.86 18.36 14.85
CA TYR A 199 -20.88 18.01 13.43
C TYR A 199 -20.80 16.50 13.29
N TYR A 200 -21.62 15.96 12.39
CA TYR A 200 -21.51 14.59 11.94
C TYR A 200 -20.66 14.55 10.67
N LEU A 201 -19.62 13.72 10.70
CA LEU A 201 -18.82 13.37 9.52
C LEU A 201 -19.51 12.21 8.80
N TYR A 202 -20.15 12.50 7.69
CA TYR A 202 -20.77 11.51 6.81
C TYR A 202 -19.80 11.05 5.75
N ILE A 203 -19.69 9.73 5.59
CA ILE A 203 -18.90 9.08 4.54
C ILE A 203 -19.80 8.06 3.85
N LYS A 204 -20.24 8.39 2.62
CA LYS A 204 -21.16 7.57 1.84
C LYS A 204 -20.64 7.40 0.41
N GLY A 205 -20.17 6.20 0.07
CA GLY A 205 -19.44 5.99 -1.18
C GLY A 205 -18.28 6.99 -1.29
N ASN A 206 -18.20 7.74 -2.39
CA ASN A 206 -17.12 8.70 -2.61
C ASN A 206 -17.38 10.09 -2.03
N ASN A 207 -18.50 10.30 -1.33
CA ASN A 207 -18.84 11.59 -0.74
C ASN A 207 -18.42 11.64 0.73
N ILE A 208 -17.74 12.73 1.10
CA ILE A 208 -17.29 13.03 2.46
C ILE A 208 -17.84 14.42 2.81
N GLU A 209 -18.71 14.48 3.80
CA GLU A 209 -19.41 15.70 4.18
C GLU A 209 -19.43 15.87 5.69
N ALA A 210 -19.39 17.12 6.17
CA ALA A 210 -19.64 17.43 7.56
C ALA A 210 -20.92 18.24 7.67
N ILE A 211 -21.90 17.70 8.38
CA ILE A 211 -23.23 18.30 8.53
C ILE A 211 -23.41 18.72 9.99
N PRO A 212 -23.82 19.97 10.28
CA PRO A 212 -24.21 20.37 11.62
C PRO A 212 -25.36 19.49 12.14
N MET A 213 -25.28 18.99 13.37
CA MET A 213 -26.31 18.11 13.95
C MET A 213 -27.75 18.66 13.86
N PRO A 214 -28.04 19.97 14.06
CA PRO A 214 -29.42 20.47 13.90
C PRO A 214 -29.97 20.32 12.48
N GLU A 215 -29.09 20.17 11.49
CA GLU A 215 -29.41 20.02 10.06
C GLU A 215 -29.33 18.57 9.59
N ALA A 216 -28.75 17.67 10.41
CA ALA A 216 -28.70 16.23 10.20
C ALA A 216 -30.08 15.61 10.37
N THR A 217 -30.95 15.87 9.39
CA THR A 217 -32.24 15.22 9.26
C THR A 217 -32.04 13.93 8.48
N LYS A 218 -32.28 12.76 9.11
CA LYS A 218 -32.83 11.51 8.55
C LYS A 218 -32.14 10.25 9.09
N GLU A 219 -32.94 9.41 9.75
CA GLU A 219 -32.62 8.04 10.19
C GLU A 219 -31.99 7.15 9.09
N GLU A 220 -32.24 7.43 7.81
CA GLU A 220 -31.80 6.58 6.68
C GLU A 220 -30.28 6.60 6.41
N ASN A 221 -29.55 7.57 6.99
CA ASN A 221 -28.11 7.74 6.78
C ASN A 221 -27.27 7.63 8.05
N ASP A 222 -27.85 7.20 9.18
CA ASP A 222 -27.14 7.12 10.47
C ASP A 222 -25.88 6.23 10.38
N LYS A 223 -25.98 5.15 9.60
CA LYS A 223 -24.87 4.22 9.34
C LYS A 223 -23.71 4.85 8.58
N ASP A 224 -23.97 5.95 7.87
CA ASP A 224 -22.94 6.64 7.11
C ASP A 224 -22.20 7.68 7.98
N ILE A 225 -22.60 7.89 9.24
CA ILE A 225 -21.90 8.76 10.19
C ILE A 225 -20.65 8.04 10.70
N ALA A 226 -19.49 8.38 10.15
CA ALA A 226 -18.21 7.79 10.54
C ALA A 226 -17.63 8.42 11.81
N ALA A 227 -17.98 9.66 12.12
CA ALA A 227 -17.48 10.33 13.31
C ALA A 227 -18.38 11.48 13.76
N ILE A 228 -18.30 11.81 15.03
CA ILE A 228 -18.88 13.03 15.61
C ILE A 228 -17.72 13.91 16.08
N LEU A 229 -17.69 15.14 15.57
CA LEU A 229 -16.83 16.20 16.09
C LEU A 229 -17.62 17.00 17.11
N SER A 230 -17.07 17.15 18.32
CA SER A 230 -17.73 17.86 19.41
C SER A 230 -16.73 18.51 20.36
N PHE A 231 -17.25 19.18 21.40
CA PHE A 231 -16.50 19.81 22.47
C PHE A 231 -17.17 19.57 23.82
N ASN A 232 -16.40 19.18 24.82
CA ASN A 232 -16.82 19.25 26.23
C ASN A 232 -15.67 19.71 27.13
N ASP A 233 -15.97 20.03 28.39
CA ASP A 233 -14.98 20.62 29.30
C ASP A 233 -13.86 19.63 29.68
N ASP A 234 -14.14 18.32 29.68
CA ASP A 234 -13.20 17.27 30.06
C ASP A 234 -12.22 16.91 28.92
N SER A 235 -12.76 16.71 27.71
CA SER A 235 -12.05 16.26 26.51
C SER A 235 -11.60 17.39 25.58
N GLN A 236 -12.05 18.63 25.83
CA GLN A 236 -11.89 19.77 24.93
C GLN A 236 -12.47 19.43 23.54
N TYR A 237 -11.84 19.88 22.44
CA TYR A 237 -12.22 19.46 21.09
C TYR A 237 -11.85 18.00 20.88
N TYR A 238 -12.83 17.17 20.48
CA TYR A 238 -12.64 15.75 20.26
C TYR A 238 -13.37 15.26 19.01
N ILE A 239 -12.84 14.18 18.42
CA ILE A 239 -13.53 13.38 17.42
C ILE A 239 -13.77 11.98 18.00
N ALA A 240 -14.97 11.45 17.83
CA ALA A 240 -15.35 10.18 18.41
C ALA A 240 -16.24 9.38 17.46
N SER A 241 -16.19 8.06 17.62
CA SER A 241 -17.18 7.14 17.09
C SER A 241 -18.54 7.50 17.69
N PRO A 242 -19.64 7.44 16.93
CA PRO A 242 -20.95 7.60 17.53
C PRO A 242 -21.29 6.51 18.57
N THR A 243 -20.54 5.40 18.64
CA THR A 243 -20.63 4.40 19.73
C THR A 243 -19.90 4.79 21.02
N ASP A 244 -19.03 5.79 20.98
CA ASP A 244 -18.18 6.22 22.10
C ASP A 244 -18.38 7.71 22.38
N ILE A 245 -19.63 8.07 22.67
CA ILE A 245 -20.08 9.42 23.01
C ILE A 245 -20.70 9.41 24.40
N ASP A 246 -20.28 10.34 25.26
CA ASP A 246 -20.82 10.44 26.62
C ASP A 246 -22.14 11.23 26.64
N GLU A 247 -22.27 12.16 25.69
CA GLU A 247 -23.39 13.06 25.54
C GLU A 247 -24.52 12.40 24.75
N ILE A 248 -25.43 11.73 25.46
CA ILE A 248 -26.60 11.00 24.89
C ILE A 248 -27.35 11.83 23.84
N ALA A 249 -27.46 13.14 24.02
CA ALA A 249 -28.14 14.05 23.08
C ALA A 249 -27.52 14.08 21.67
N LEU A 250 -26.26 13.67 21.50
CA LEU A 250 -25.55 13.60 20.22
C LEU A 250 -25.82 12.31 19.44
N THR A 251 -26.46 11.34 20.07
CA THR A 251 -26.77 10.04 19.46
C THR A 251 -28.23 9.67 19.62
N ASP A 252 -29.02 10.50 20.30
CA ASP A 252 -30.45 10.27 20.52
C ASP A 252 -31.19 10.26 19.19
N GLY A 253 -31.91 9.17 18.94
CA GLY A 253 -32.62 8.94 17.68
C GLY A 253 -31.79 8.32 16.55
N LEU A 254 -30.48 8.06 16.72
CA LEU A 254 -29.70 7.29 15.75
C LEU A 254 -30.06 5.80 15.84
N LEU A 255 -30.49 5.19 14.73
CA LEU A 255 -30.97 3.80 14.71
C LEU A 255 -29.89 2.79 14.30
N GLU A 256 -29.03 3.17 13.34
CA GLU A 256 -27.92 2.35 12.86
C GLU A 256 -26.62 3.11 13.04
N ILE A 257 -25.91 2.85 14.14
CA ILE A 257 -24.69 3.58 14.47
C ILE A 257 -23.47 2.85 13.87
N SER A 258 -22.66 3.58 13.11
CA SER A 258 -21.37 3.07 12.66
C SER A 258 -20.36 3.06 13.83
N LYS A 259 -19.51 2.02 13.88
CA LYS A 259 -18.45 1.91 14.87
C LYS A 259 -17.11 2.19 14.19
N THR A 260 -16.51 3.31 14.51
CA THR A 260 -15.23 3.75 13.94
C THR A 260 -14.16 3.79 15.00
N LYS A 261 -12.97 3.27 14.70
CA LYS A 261 -11.81 3.38 15.58
C LYS A 261 -10.80 4.34 14.98
N PHE A 262 -10.27 5.23 15.80
CA PHE A 262 -9.26 6.21 15.50
C PHE A 262 -7.95 5.85 16.22
N LYS A 263 -6.89 5.62 15.45
CA LYS A 263 -5.54 5.48 15.99
C LYS A 263 -4.74 6.72 15.65
N LYS A 264 -4.13 7.33 16.66
CA LYS A 264 -3.19 8.44 16.44
C LYS A 264 -1.98 7.92 15.67
N ASP A 265 -1.59 8.67 14.64
CA ASP A 265 -0.29 8.46 14.00
C ASP A 265 0.80 9.10 14.89
N ASP A 266 1.40 8.27 15.75
CA ASP A 266 2.52 8.65 16.61
C ASP A 266 3.89 8.53 15.91
N VAL A 267 3.93 7.96 14.69
CA VAL A 267 5.18 7.65 13.98
C VAL A 267 5.85 8.92 13.46
N PHE A 268 5.07 9.98 13.19
CA PHE A 268 5.60 11.29 12.79
C PHE A 268 5.09 12.41 13.71
N GLU A 269 5.65 12.49 14.93
CA GLU A 269 5.45 13.63 15.86
C GLU A 269 6.15 14.91 15.41
N ASN A 270 7.17 14.79 14.55
CA ASN A 270 7.66 15.91 13.76
C ASN A 270 6.84 15.90 12.47
N GLY A 271 6.07 16.95 12.22
CA GLY A 271 5.23 17.06 11.01
C GLY A 271 5.98 16.53 9.80
N LEU A 272 5.34 15.60 9.08
CA LEU A 272 5.85 15.14 7.80
C LEU A 272 6.16 16.37 6.94
N ASP A 273 7.36 16.42 6.37
CA ASP A 273 7.75 17.45 5.40
C ASP A 273 6.90 17.35 4.10
N VAL A 274 6.04 16.33 4.02
CA VAL A 274 5.18 16.00 2.88
C VAL A 274 3.75 15.79 3.39
N ASP A 275 2.85 16.72 3.06
CA ASP A 275 1.41 16.50 3.20
C ASP A 275 1.02 15.26 2.38
N TYR A 276 0.31 14.30 2.99
CA TYR A 276 -0.26 13.19 2.22
C TYR A 276 -1.13 13.75 1.10
N ASN A 277 -1.02 13.15 -0.07
CA ASN A 277 -1.83 13.48 -1.23
C ASN A 277 -2.60 12.24 -1.69
N VAL A 278 -3.42 12.42 -2.71
CA VAL A 278 -4.30 11.35 -3.21
C VAL A 278 -3.52 10.15 -3.79
N LEU A 279 -2.22 10.26 -4.03
CA LEU A 279 -1.39 9.20 -4.61
C LEU A 279 -0.74 8.29 -3.56
N ASP A 280 -0.75 8.64 -2.29
CA ASP A 280 -0.01 7.91 -1.25
C ASP A 280 -0.73 6.63 -0.75
N THR A 281 -1.65 6.07 -1.55
CA THR A 281 -2.53 4.95 -1.19
C THR A 281 -1.75 3.76 -0.61
N HIS A 282 -0.68 3.31 -1.28
CA HIS A 282 0.12 2.16 -0.82
C HIS A 282 0.81 2.42 0.53
N GLU A 283 1.32 3.63 0.74
CA GLU A 283 1.96 4.01 2.00
C GLU A 283 0.93 4.05 3.13
N ILE A 284 -0.25 4.64 2.87
CA ILE A 284 -1.34 4.71 3.83
C ILE A 284 -1.84 3.32 4.23
N GLU A 285 -2.05 2.41 3.27
CA GLU A 285 -2.45 1.02 3.56
C GLU A 285 -1.39 0.29 4.39
N ALA A 286 -0.10 0.45 4.05
CA ALA A 286 1.00 -0.17 4.78
C ALA A 286 1.11 0.37 6.22
N ASN A 287 1.06 1.70 6.38
CA ASN A 287 1.10 2.34 7.69
C ASN A 287 -0.11 1.93 8.54
N PHE A 288 -1.31 1.91 7.96
CA PHE A 288 -2.52 1.43 8.64
C PHE A 288 -2.39 -0.03 9.09
N GLY A 289 -1.92 -0.93 8.21
CA GLY A 289 -1.76 -2.35 8.51
C GLY A 289 -0.75 -2.66 9.61
N ALA A 290 0.16 -1.73 9.92
CA ALA A 290 1.10 -1.85 11.03
C ALA A 290 0.50 -1.43 12.39
N LEU A 291 -0.65 -0.76 12.41
CA LEU A 291 -1.29 -0.29 13.64
C LEU A 291 -2.10 -1.39 14.31
N THR A 292 -2.00 -1.45 15.64
CA THR A 292 -2.87 -2.28 16.48
C THR A 292 -3.96 -1.43 17.10
N PHE A 293 -5.22 -1.80 16.85
CA PHE A 293 -6.40 -1.14 17.40
C PHE A 293 -6.94 -1.88 18.62
N ASP A 294 -7.12 -1.15 19.71
CA ASP A 294 -7.60 -1.63 21.00
C ASP A 294 -9.10 -1.32 21.12
N GLU A 295 -9.75 -1.69 22.23
CA GLU A 295 -11.18 -1.41 22.47
C GLU A 295 -11.45 0.07 22.81
N VAL A 296 -10.43 0.83 23.23
CA VAL A 296 -10.55 2.22 23.67
C VAL A 296 -10.23 3.25 22.58
N ASP A 297 -9.87 2.80 21.39
CA ASP A 297 -9.48 3.65 20.26
C ASP A 297 -10.69 4.27 19.54
N GLU A 298 -11.84 4.46 20.19
CA GLU A 298 -13.05 5.00 19.56
C GLU A 298 -13.17 6.52 19.70
N ARG A 299 -12.31 7.15 20.51
CA ARG A 299 -12.31 8.60 20.73
C ARG A 299 -10.90 9.18 20.76
N VAL A 300 -10.76 10.36 20.17
CA VAL A 300 -9.57 11.19 20.21
C VAL A 300 -9.90 12.50 20.91
N ASN A 301 -9.28 12.69 22.08
CA ASN A 301 -9.42 13.91 22.89
C ASN A 301 -8.35 14.94 22.56
N ASN A 302 -8.58 16.20 22.93
CA ASN A 302 -7.61 17.29 22.83
C ASN A 302 -7.00 17.42 21.42
N LEU A 303 -7.85 17.55 20.41
CA LEU A 303 -7.41 17.77 19.03
C LEU A 303 -6.43 18.94 18.94
N LYS A 304 -5.33 18.73 18.19
CA LYS A 304 -4.27 19.72 17.97
C LYS A 304 -4.01 19.87 16.49
N LYS A 305 -3.56 21.05 16.09
CA LYS A 305 -3.04 21.29 14.73
C LYS A 305 -1.99 20.23 14.40
N ASP A 306 -2.01 19.78 13.15
CA ASP A 306 -1.12 18.78 12.55
C ASP A 306 -1.26 17.36 13.13
N ALA A 307 -2.18 17.14 14.08
CA ALA A 307 -2.52 15.80 14.55
C ALA A 307 -3.17 14.98 13.44
N ARG A 308 -2.80 13.69 13.35
CA ARG A 308 -3.23 12.76 12.32
C ARG A 308 -3.77 11.49 12.93
N PHE A 309 -4.85 10.98 12.35
CA PHE A 309 -5.56 9.82 12.86
C PHE A 309 -5.96 8.91 11.71
N TYR A 310 -5.59 7.64 11.84
CA TYR A 310 -6.04 6.57 10.97
C TYR A 310 -7.35 6.01 11.48
N PHE A 311 -8.28 5.71 10.57
CA PHE A 311 -9.53 5.06 10.91
C PHE A 311 -10.06 4.22 9.76
N THR A 312 -11.01 3.33 10.06
CA THR A 312 -11.77 2.59 9.06
C THR A 312 -13.20 3.06 9.03
N THR A 313 -13.73 3.21 7.83
CA THR A 313 -15.16 3.40 7.60
C THR A 313 -15.91 2.08 7.82
N GLN A 314 -17.25 2.14 7.93
CA GLN A 314 -18.08 0.94 8.09
C GLN A 314 -17.97 -0.05 6.92
N ASP A 315 -17.67 0.44 5.71
CA ASP A 315 -17.42 -0.37 4.52
C ASP A 315 -15.96 -0.85 4.39
N ASN A 316 -15.18 -0.80 5.48
CA ASN A 316 -13.79 -1.26 5.59
C ASN A 316 -12.77 -0.50 4.72
N ARG A 317 -13.10 0.72 4.28
CA ARG A 317 -12.12 1.58 3.62
C ARG A 317 -11.21 2.21 4.65
N ILE A 318 -9.94 2.37 4.27
CA ILE A 318 -8.93 2.98 5.14
C ILE A 318 -8.98 4.48 4.90
N ALA A 319 -8.98 5.22 5.99
CA ALA A 319 -9.01 6.67 5.97
C ALA A 319 -7.97 7.27 6.91
N ILE A 320 -7.48 8.44 6.53
CA ILE A 320 -6.66 9.29 7.38
C ILE A 320 -7.28 10.67 7.47
N LEU A 321 -7.35 11.20 8.69
CA LEU A 321 -7.80 12.55 8.99
C LEU A 321 -6.64 13.35 9.56
N GLN A 322 -6.37 14.51 8.99
CA GLN A 322 -5.36 15.47 9.44
C GLN A 322 -6.03 16.76 9.88
N VAL A 323 -5.72 17.21 11.10
CA VAL A 323 -6.15 18.52 11.59
C VAL A 323 -5.27 19.61 10.97
N LYS A 324 -5.70 20.25 9.89
CA LYS A 324 -4.91 21.31 9.23
C LYS A 324 -4.83 22.59 10.05
N LYS A 325 -5.89 22.92 10.80
CA LYS A 325 -5.99 24.20 11.49
C LYS A 325 -6.93 24.13 12.69
N ILE A 326 -6.55 24.79 13.78
CA ILE A 326 -7.43 25.18 14.89
C ILE A 326 -7.11 26.64 15.19
N GLU A 327 -8.02 27.56 14.88
CA GLU A 327 -7.78 29.00 15.07
C GLU A 327 -9.02 29.71 15.64
N PRO A 328 -8.87 30.52 16.70
CA PRO A 328 -9.94 31.40 17.15
C PRO A 328 -10.17 32.55 16.15
N LEU A 329 -11.41 32.72 15.69
CA LEU A 329 -11.84 33.81 14.82
C LEU A 329 -13.13 34.45 15.35
N GLY A 330 -13.02 35.69 15.83
CA GLY A 330 -14.20 36.52 16.16
C GLY A 330 -15.14 35.96 17.24
N GLY A 331 -14.60 35.26 18.24
CA GLY A 331 -15.41 34.59 19.29
C GLY A 331 -15.80 33.14 18.96
N ASN A 332 -15.52 32.71 17.74
CA ASN A 332 -15.61 31.32 17.31
C ASN A 332 -14.22 30.71 17.21
N THR A 333 -14.14 29.39 17.05
CA THR A 333 -12.95 28.63 16.69
C THR A 333 -13.24 27.90 15.39
N ILE A 334 -12.35 28.05 14.41
CA ILE A 334 -12.42 27.30 13.16
C ILE A 334 -11.49 26.10 13.29
N ILE A 335 -12.04 24.92 12.98
CA ILE A 335 -11.28 23.67 12.90
C ILE A 335 -11.35 23.20 11.45
N ALA A 336 -10.18 23.02 10.82
CA ALA A 336 -10.10 22.52 9.45
C ALA A 336 -9.45 21.14 9.41
N PHE A 337 -10.00 20.27 8.58
CA PHE A 337 -9.56 18.90 8.38
C PHE A 337 -9.28 18.66 6.91
N ASP A 338 -8.23 17.90 6.63
CA ASP A 338 -8.10 17.16 5.38
C ASP A 338 -8.40 15.68 5.70
N ILE A 339 -9.23 15.05 4.87
CA ILE A 339 -9.60 13.65 4.99
C ILE A 339 -9.26 12.98 3.66
N PHE A 340 -8.57 11.85 3.74
CA PHE A 340 -8.24 11.00 2.60
C PHE A 340 -8.80 9.61 2.87
N ILE A 341 -9.47 9.01 1.88
CA ILE A 341 -10.08 7.68 2.00
C ILE A 341 -9.73 6.83 0.77
N THR A 342 -9.37 5.56 0.96
CA THR A 342 -9.19 4.61 -0.14
C THR A 342 -10.48 4.46 -0.95
N GLN A 343 -10.39 4.10 -2.23
CA GLN A 343 -11.54 3.88 -3.12
C GLN A 343 -12.03 2.44 -3.08
#